data_AF-A0A4V3XIJ7-F1
#
_entry.id   AF-A0A4V3XIJ7-F1
#
_cell.length_a   1.000
_cell.length_b   1.000
_cell.length_c   1.000
_cell.angle_alpha   90.00
_cell.angle_beta   90.00
_cell.angle_gamma   90.00
#
_symmetry.space_group_name_H-M   'P 1'
#
loop_
_entity.id
_entity.type
_entity.pdbx_description
1 polymer ?
#
loop_
_entity_poly.entity_id
_entity_poly.type
_entity_poly.pdbx_seq_one_letter_code
_entity_poly.pdbx_strand_id
1 'polypeptide(L)'
;MQKCIATYFQANNVNQVMLFERADRLGHAQSLEPTGLNSTLPSFLTDLLSTLSTSLRPVLPSKTHALLFPSPSGTAFARQVIINHYLPGEGITPHVDLLDRFGDGIIGVSMGSGCVMRFRKVEYDDDLDLDDDHHGDAQKQKEWDVYLPSGSVYVMTEEARYEWTHEIEKRMEDWVEAGLDPDDTSSEGGSAGVGKRIPRSVRVSITFRWLLPGADVVGTSDA
;
A
#
# COMPACT_ATOMS: atom_id res chain seq x y z
N MET A 1 7.14 -2.68 -13.22
CA MET A 1 8.50 -2.48 -12.65
C MET A 1 9.42 -1.71 -13.58
N GLN A 2 9.81 -2.25 -14.74
CA GLN A 2 10.78 -1.61 -15.64
C GLN A 2 10.40 -0.18 -16.03
N LYS A 3 9.13 0.07 -16.37
CA LYS A 3 8.63 1.43 -16.65
C LYS A 3 8.88 2.39 -15.48
N CYS A 4 8.62 1.99 -14.24
CA CYS A 4 8.88 2.83 -13.06
C CYS A 4 10.38 3.16 -12.90
N ILE A 5 11.25 2.16 -13.02
CA ILE A 5 12.70 2.34 -12.89
C ILE A 5 13.23 3.26 -14.00
N ALA A 6 12.82 2.99 -15.25
CA ALA A 6 13.18 3.79 -16.42
C ALA A 6 12.74 5.25 -16.30
N THR A 7 11.54 5.49 -15.75
CA THR A 7 10.96 6.83 -15.64
C THR A 7 11.47 7.63 -14.44
N TYR A 8 11.68 7.00 -13.29
CA TYR A 8 11.84 7.73 -12.02
C TYR A 8 13.15 7.49 -11.27
N PHE A 9 13.80 6.34 -11.47
CA PHE A 9 14.95 5.91 -10.66
C PHE A 9 16.22 5.79 -11.50
N GLN A 10 16.45 6.76 -12.38
CA GLN A 10 17.67 6.86 -13.19
C GLN A 10 18.85 7.48 -12.40
N ALA A 11 18.54 8.26 -11.36
CA ALA A 11 19.53 8.86 -10.48
C ALA A 11 19.73 8.03 -9.21
N ASN A 12 20.97 7.86 -8.77
CA ASN A 12 21.33 7.00 -7.63
C ASN A 12 20.87 7.53 -6.25
N ASN A 13 20.34 8.75 -6.18
CA ASN A 13 19.94 9.42 -4.93
C ASN A 13 18.42 9.51 -4.73
N VAL A 14 17.62 8.95 -5.63
CA VAL A 14 16.16 8.93 -5.52
C VAL A 14 15.72 7.48 -5.40
N ASN A 15 15.06 7.15 -4.29
CA ASN A 15 14.46 5.83 -4.05
C ASN A 15 12.95 5.92 -3.80
N GLN A 16 12.38 7.13 -3.86
CA GLN A 16 10.95 7.38 -3.68
C GLN A 16 10.48 8.51 -4.60
N VAL A 17 9.32 8.34 -5.20
CA VAL A 17 8.63 9.37 -5.98
C VAL A 17 7.16 9.44 -5.56
N MET A 18 6.64 10.65 -5.39
CA MET A 18 5.23 10.91 -5.12
C MET A 18 4.60 11.64 -6.31
N LEU A 19 3.50 11.10 -6.81
CA LEU A 19 2.69 11.67 -7.89
C LEU A 19 1.31 12.00 -7.33
N PHE A 20 0.72 13.06 -7.86
CA PHE A 20 -0.58 13.57 -7.45
C PHE A 20 -1.48 13.74 -8.66
N GLU A 21 -2.71 13.24 -8.53
CA GLU A 21 -3.79 13.37 -9.49
C GLU A 21 -4.88 14.22 -8.84
N ARG A 22 -5.32 15.26 -9.54
CA ARG A 22 -6.35 16.16 -9.03
C ARG A 22 -7.71 15.50 -9.09
N ALA A 23 -8.59 15.90 -8.17
CA ALA A 23 -10.00 15.62 -8.28
C ALA A 23 -10.57 16.28 -9.55
N ASP A 24 -11.42 15.56 -10.28
CA ASP A 24 -12.25 16.18 -11.31
C ASP A 24 -13.23 17.14 -10.63
N ARG A 25 -12.94 18.44 -10.75
CA ARG A 25 -13.87 19.49 -10.33
C ARG A 25 -15.05 19.46 -11.29
N LEU A 26 -16.11 18.74 -10.93
CA LEU A 26 -17.43 18.95 -11.50
C LEU A 26 -17.88 20.38 -11.17
N GLY A 27 -17.51 21.34 -12.03
CA GLY A 27 -18.02 22.70 -12.01
C GLY A 27 -16.99 23.79 -12.28
N HIS A 28 -16.67 24.03 -13.55
CA HIS A 28 -16.75 25.37 -14.16
C HIS A 28 -16.58 25.29 -15.70
N ALA A 29 -17.74 25.47 -16.37
CA ALA A 29 -17.96 25.95 -17.75
C ALA A 29 -17.46 25.13 -18.97
N GLN A 30 -18.47 24.71 -19.75
CA GLN A 30 -18.54 24.81 -21.22
C GLN A 30 -17.40 24.21 -22.05
N SER A 31 -17.49 22.91 -22.29
CA SER A 31 -16.97 22.30 -23.53
C SER A 31 -17.76 21.02 -23.80
N LEU A 32 -18.58 21.06 -24.85
CA LEU A 32 -19.26 19.90 -25.42
C LEU A 32 -18.26 19.12 -26.27
N GLU A 33 -17.35 18.38 -25.65
CA GLU A 33 -16.57 17.34 -26.35
C GLU A 33 -16.37 16.15 -25.38
N PRO A 34 -16.73 14.91 -25.76
CA PRO A 34 -16.51 13.73 -24.94
C PRO A 34 -15.06 13.27 -25.08
N THR A 35 -14.11 14.08 -24.61
CA THR A 35 -12.70 13.65 -24.51
C THR A 35 -12.46 13.05 -23.14
N GLY A 36 -11.97 11.82 -23.11
CA GLY A 36 -11.80 10.99 -21.92
C GLY A 36 -11.08 11.70 -20.76
N LEU A 37 -11.36 11.20 -19.55
CA LEU A 37 -10.71 11.58 -18.29
C LEU A 37 -9.19 11.71 -18.48
N ASN A 38 -8.68 12.94 -18.59
CA ASN A 38 -7.26 13.21 -18.78
C ASN A 38 -6.54 13.11 -17.43
N SER A 39 -6.26 11.88 -16.99
CA SER A 39 -5.42 11.65 -15.82
C SER A 39 -4.05 12.32 -16.00
N THR A 40 -3.53 12.95 -14.95
CA THR A 40 -2.16 13.48 -14.93
C THR A 40 -1.12 12.41 -14.60
N LEU A 41 -1.55 11.18 -14.28
CA LEU A 41 -0.66 10.07 -14.05
C LEU A 41 -0.12 9.51 -15.38
N PRO A 42 1.13 9.03 -15.43
CA PRO A 42 1.62 8.26 -16.56
C PRO A 42 0.68 7.10 -16.90
N SER A 43 0.51 6.83 -18.20
CA SER A 43 -0.43 5.81 -18.69
C SER A 43 -0.23 4.43 -18.08
N PHE A 44 1.01 4.03 -17.78
CA PHE A 44 1.26 2.74 -17.16
C PHE A 44 0.72 2.62 -15.72
N LEU A 45 0.51 3.73 -15.02
CA LEU A 45 -0.13 3.75 -13.70
C LEU A 45 -1.65 3.72 -13.82
N THR A 46 -2.22 4.42 -14.82
CA THR A 46 -3.66 4.34 -15.10
C THR A 46 -4.04 2.95 -15.61
N ASP A 47 -3.22 2.34 -16.46
CA ASP A 47 -3.37 0.96 -16.94
C ASP A 47 -3.31 -0.03 -15.77
N LEU A 48 -2.38 0.19 -14.83
CA LEU A 48 -2.28 -0.62 -13.61
C LEU A 48 -3.54 -0.47 -12.75
N LEU A 49 -4.05 0.75 -12.52
CA LEU A 49 -5.30 0.96 -11.79
C LEU A 49 -6.50 0.27 -12.45
N SER A 50 -6.60 0.34 -13.78
CA SER A 50 -7.66 -0.35 -14.55
C SER A 50 -7.57 -1.87 -14.39
N THR A 51 -6.35 -2.40 -14.46
CA THR A 51 -6.08 -3.83 -14.24
C THR A 51 -6.46 -4.24 -12.82
N LEU A 52 -6.02 -3.49 -11.80
CA LEU A 52 -6.35 -3.74 -10.39
C LEU A 52 -7.85 -3.71 -10.15
N SER A 53 -8.57 -2.72 -10.70
CA SER A 53 -10.02 -2.62 -10.59
C SER A 53 -10.72 -3.88 -11.11
N THR A 54 -10.29 -4.37 -12.28
CA THR A 54 -10.86 -5.56 -12.91
C THR A 54 -10.50 -6.84 -12.14
N SER A 55 -9.22 -7.02 -11.80
CA SER A 55 -8.71 -8.22 -11.14
C SER A 55 -9.17 -8.39 -9.70
N LEU A 56 -9.38 -7.28 -8.97
CA LEU A 56 -9.80 -7.32 -7.57
C LEU A 56 -11.32 -7.39 -7.40
N ARG A 57 -12.10 -7.10 -8.45
CA ARG A 57 -13.58 -7.16 -8.40
C ARG A 57 -14.16 -8.50 -7.94
N PRO A 58 -13.68 -9.68 -8.40
CA PRO A 58 -14.20 -10.96 -7.93
C PRO A 58 -13.66 -11.38 -6.55
N VAL A 59 -12.61 -10.70 -6.04
CA VAL A 59 -11.90 -11.09 -4.81
C VAL A 59 -12.33 -10.26 -3.61
N LEU A 60 -12.57 -8.97 -3.81
CA LEU A 60 -12.90 -8.04 -2.72
C LEU A 60 -14.41 -7.99 -2.44
N PRO A 61 -14.80 -7.76 -1.17
CA PRO A 61 -16.17 -7.37 -0.86
C PRO A 61 -16.60 -6.15 -1.67
N SER A 62 -17.85 -6.12 -2.13
CA SER A 62 -18.36 -5.04 -3.00
C SER A 62 -18.16 -3.64 -2.43
N LYS A 63 -18.30 -3.47 -1.11
CA LYS A 63 -18.08 -2.19 -0.42
C LYS A 63 -16.61 -1.76 -0.49
N THR A 64 -15.69 -2.70 -0.25
CA THR A 64 -14.24 -2.45 -0.35
C THR A 64 -13.83 -2.15 -1.78
N HIS A 65 -14.35 -2.87 -2.77
CA HIS A 65 -14.09 -2.58 -4.18
C HIS A 65 -14.58 -1.18 -4.55
N ALA A 66 -15.80 -0.80 -4.16
CA ALA A 66 -16.35 0.53 -4.42
C ALA A 66 -15.59 1.67 -3.72
N LEU A 67 -15.00 1.42 -2.54
CA LEU A 67 -14.10 2.36 -1.85
C LEU A 67 -12.82 2.61 -2.65
N LEU A 68 -12.22 1.55 -3.20
CA LEU A 68 -10.95 1.62 -3.92
C LEU A 68 -11.09 2.12 -5.37
N PHE A 69 -12.19 1.71 -6.03
CA PHE A 69 -12.52 1.95 -7.44
C PHE A 69 -13.95 2.51 -7.60
N PRO A 70 -14.21 3.71 -7.07
CA PRO A 70 -15.50 4.37 -7.16
C PRO A 70 -15.86 4.71 -8.61
N SER A 71 -17.17 4.79 -8.86
CA SER A 71 -17.69 5.22 -10.16
C SER A 71 -17.22 6.65 -10.48
N PRO A 72 -16.90 6.97 -11.74
CA PRO A 72 -16.50 8.32 -12.15
C PRO A 72 -17.50 9.42 -11.75
N SER A 73 -18.79 9.09 -11.65
CA SER A 73 -19.83 10.02 -11.21
C SER A 73 -19.84 10.24 -9.68
N GLY A 74 -19.09 9.46 -8.93
CA GLY A 74 -19.16 9.34 -7.47
C GLY A 74 -17.91 9.78 -6.71
N THR A 75 -16.82 10.18 -7.39
CA THR A 75 -15.61 10.64 -6.69
C THR A 75 -15.08 11.97 -7.18
N ALA A 76 -15.05 12.92 -6.26
CA ALA A 76 -14.35 14.18 -6.36
C ALA A 76 -13.07 14.19 -5.50
N PHE A 77 -12.45 13.02 -5.25
CA PHE A 77 -11.24 12.94 -4.41
C PHE A 77 -9.99 12.82 -5.27
N ALA A 78 -9.00 13.64 -4.92
CA ALA A 78 -7.68 13.58 -5.50
C ALA A 78 -6.98 12.27 -5.08
N ARG A 79 -6.09 11.76 -5.93
CA ARG A 79 -5.33 10.53 -5.66
C ARG A 79 -3.85 10.84 -5.56
N GLN A 80 -3.18 10.14 -4.66
CA GLN A 80 -1.72 10.13 -4.57
C GLN A 80 -1.20 8.74 -4.94
N VAL A 81 -0.11 8.70 -5.69
CA VAL A 81 0.64 7.48 -6.01
C VAL A 81 2.06 7.64 -5.51
N ILE A 82 2.48 6.79 -4.57
CA ILE A 82 3.87 6.72 -4.13
C ILE A 82 4.53 5.50 -4.74
N ILE A 83 5.70 5.69 -5.34
CA ILE A 83 6.52 4.62 -5.90
C ILE A 83 7.79 4.58 -5.07
N ASN A 84 8.08 3.44 -4.47
CA ASN A 84 9.32 3.20 -3.74
C ASN A 84 10.17 2.18 -4.49
N HIS A 85 11.48 2.41 -4.52
CA HIS A 85 12.48 1.53 -5.08
C HIS A 85 13.42 1.11 -3.96
N TYR A 86 13.44 -0.19 -3.66
CA TYR A 86 14.24 -0.78 -2.60
C TYR A 86 15.34 -1.63 -3.20
N LEU A 87 16.58 -1.35 -2.83
CA LEU A 87 17.70 -2.27 -2.97
C LEU A 87 17.70 -3.29 -1.81
N PRO A 88 18.36 -4.45 -1.97
CA PRO A 88 18.54 -5.39 -0.86
C PRO A 88 19.15 -4.71 0.36
N GLY A 89 18.59 -4.96 1.55
CA GLY A 89 19.00 -4.31 2.80
C GLY A 89 18.25 -3.02 3.12
N GLU A 90 17.55 -2.41 2.16
CA GLU A 90 16.70 -1.25 2.42
C GLU A 90 15.33 -1.64 3.00
N GLY A 91 14.65 -0.65 3.56
CA GLY A 91 13.41 -0.81 4.28
C GLY A 91 12.77 0.53 4.60
N ILE A 92 11.64 0.49 5.30
CA ILE A 92 10.92 1.66 5.80
C ILE A 92 10.57 1.42 7.27
N THR A 93 10.77 2.45 8.10
CA THR A 93 10.51 2.38 9.54
C THR A 93 9.02 2.23 9.83
N PRO A 94 8.63 1.72 11.02
CA PRO A 94 7.23 1.67 11.44
C PRO A 94 6.55 3.03 11.31
N HIS A 95 5.41 3.05 10.63
CA HIS A 95 4.59 4.24 10.51
C HIS A 95 3.12 3.87 10.22
N VAL A 96 2.24 4.82 10.52
CA VAL A 96 0.88 4.86 9.97
C VAL A 96 0.88 5.91 8.86
N ASP A 97 0.21 5.61 7.74
CA ASP A 97 0.03 6.60 6.68
C ASP A 97 -0.70 7.84 7.23
N LEU A 98 -0.19 9.04 6.89
CA LEU A 98 -0.65 10.32 7.43
C LEU A 98 -2.17 10.40 7.54
N LEU A 99 -2.66 10.41 8.78
CA LEU A 99 -4.08 10.28 9.14
C LEU A 99 -4.90 11.50 8.72
N ASP A 100 -4.27 12.67 8.70
CA ASP A 100 -4.84 13.96 8.31
C ASP A 100 -4.76 14.22 6.80
N ARG A 101 -4.11 13.33 6.04
CA ARG A 101 -3.88 13.51 4.59
C ARG A 101 -4.51 12.43 3.74
N PHE A 102 -4.49 11.17 4.17
CA PHE A 102 -4.95 10.04 3.35
C PHE A 102 -6.18 9.38 3.96
N GLY A 103 -7.20 9.17 3.14
CA GLY A 103 -8.44 8.49 3.54
C GLY A 103 -8.28 6.97 3.69
N ASP A 104 -9.42 6.31 3.88
CA ASP A 104 -9.49 4.86 3.91
C ASP A 104 -9.29 4.26 2.52
N GLY A 105 -8.81 3.01 2.48
CA GLY A 105 -8.55 2.30 1.24
C GLY A 105 -7.18 2.63 0.64
N ILE A 106 -6.18 1.88 1.07
CA ILE A 106 -4.84 1.88 0.48
C ILE A 106 -4.65 0.62 -0.35
N ILE A 107 -4.10 0.77 -1.55
CA ILE A 107 -3.70 -0.35 -2.41
C ILE A 107 -2.19 -0.31 -2.58
N GLY A 108 -1.49 -1.39 -2.25
CA GLY A 108 -0.08 -1.53 -2.56
C GLY A 108 0.20 -2.71 -3.48
N VAL A 109 1.10 -2.50 -4.43
CA VAL A 109 1.54 -3.52 -5.40
C VAL A 109 3.03 -3.76 -5.20
N SER A 110 3.44 -5.02 -5.07
CA SER A 110 4.85 -5.43 -4.97
C SER A 110 5.33 -5.97 -6.32
N MET A 111 6.51 -5.55 -6.79
CA MET A 111 7.10 -6.08 -8.03
C MET A 111 8.61 -6.27 -7.91
N GLY A 112 9.14 -7.27 -8.61
CA GLY A 112 10.58 -7.55 -8.72
C GLY A 112 11.04 -8.57 -7.69
N SER A 113 10.95 -8.22 -6.41
CA SER A 113 11.29 -9.10 -5.29
C SER A 113 10.21 -9.02 -4.21
N GLY A 114 10.01 -10.14 -3.51
CA GLY A 114 9.13 -10.18 -2.35
C GLY A 114 9.77 -9.56 -1.11
N CYS A 115 8.96 -9.24 -0.11
CA CYS A 115 9.45 -8.84 1.21
C CYS A 115 8.42 -9.17 2.30
N VAL A 116 8.86 -9.35 3.53
CA VAL A 116 7.96 -9.33 4.70
C VAL A 116 7.64 -7.88 5.06
N MET A 117 6.35 -7.57 5.11
CA MET A 117 5.80 -6.36 5.72
C MET A 117 5.29 -6.72 7.11
N ARG A 118 5.74 -5.98 8.11
CA ARG A 118 5.40 -6.21 9.52
C ARG A 118 4.41 -5.18 10.00
N PHE A 119 3.37 -5.65 10.68
CA PHE A 119 2.33 -4.83 11.28
C PHE A 119 2.45 -4.89 12.80
N ARG A 120 2.40 -3.73 13.47
CA ARG A 120 2.35 -3.65 14.95
C ARG A 120 1.21 -2.73 15.36
N LYS A 121 0.39 -3.17 16.32
CA LYS A 121 -0.71 -2.35 16.85
C LYS A 121 -0.14 -1.04 17.41
N VAL A 122 -0.79 0.08 17.10
CA VAL A 122 -0.44 1.37 17.71
C VAL A 122 -0.79 1.30 19.18
N GLU A 123 0.19 1.58 20.05
CA GLU A 123 -0.03 1.73 21.49
C GLU A 123 -0.35 3.20 21.77
N TYR A 124 -1.50 3.47 22.39
CA TYR A 124 -1.87 4.81 22.85
C TYR A 124 -1.54 4.94 24.33
N ASP A 125 -1.20 6.15 24.81
CA ASP A 125 -0.83 6.37 26.22
C ASP A 125 -1.93 5.91 27.21
N ASP A 126 -3.20 5.85 26.79
CA ASP A 126 -4.32 5.33 27.60
C ASP A 126 -4.30 3.80 27.79
N ASP A 127 -3.44 3.06 27.06
CA ASP A 127 -3.24 1.61 27.23
C ASP A 127 -2.21 1.27 28.33
N LEU A 128 -1.60 2.27 28.98
CA LEU A 128 -0.54 2.09 29.99
C LEU A 128 -1.03 1.90 31.43
N ASP A 129 -2.34 1.93 31.69
CA ASP A 129 -2.91 1.93 33.06
C ASP A 129 -3.83 0.75 33.37
N LEU A 130 -3.42 -0.49 33.06
CA LEU A 130 -3.91 -1.67 33.77
C LEU A 130 -2.77 -2.68 33.95
N ASP A 131 -2.08 -2.59 35.09
CA ASP A 131 -1.49 -3.75 35.75
C ASP A 131 -2.61 -4.78 36.01
N ASP A 132 -2.98 -5.57 35.00
CA ASP A 132 -3.90 -6.69 35.15
C ASP A 132 -3.10 -7.98 35.33
N ASP A 133 -2.62 -8.16 36.55
CA ASP A 133 -1.95 -9.38 37.00
C ASP A 133 -2.95 -10.53 37.26
N HIS A 134 -4.25 -10.39 36.95
CA HIS A 134 -5.25 -11.43 37.21
C HIS A 134 -6.37 -11.50 36.15
N HIS A 135 -6.17 -12.28 35.08
CA HIS A 135 -6.98 -13.45 34.69
C HIS A 135 -6.65 -13.89 33.24
N GLY A 136 -6.31 -15.17 33.07
CA GLY A 136 -6.01 -15.74 31.76
C GLY A 136 -7.24 -15.79 30.85
N ASP A 137 -7.16 -15.14 29.68
CA ASP A 137 -7.52 -15.72 28.38
C ASP A 137 -7.02 -14.78 27.26
N ALA A 138 -6.28 -15.33 26.29
CA ALA A 138 -5.76 -14.70 25.06
C ALA A 138 -4.98 -13.37 25.18
N GLN A 139 -3.64 -13.46 25.23
CA GLN A 139 -2.76 -12.34 24.83
C GLN A 139 -3.13 -11.93 23.40
N LYS A 140 -3.81 -10.79 23.21
CA LYS A 140 -4.18 -10.29 21.89
C LYS A 140 -2.91 -10.17 21.06
N GLN A 141 -2.90 -10.82 19.90
CA GLN A 141 -1.78 -10.75 18.98
C GLN A 141 -1.59 -9.29 18.53
N LYS A 142 -0.49 -8.67 18.96
CA LYS A 142 -0.16 -7.25 18.68
C LYS A 142 0.76 -7.07 17.47
N GLU A 143 1.17 -8.17 16.82
CA GLU A 143 2.12 -8.16 15.72
C GLU A 143 1.78 -9.22 14.66
N TRP A 144 1.92 -8.86 13.40
CA TRP A 144 1.74 -9.76 12.26
C TRP A 144 2.82 -9.52 11.20
N ASP A 145 3.44 -10.59 10.73
CA ASP A 145 4.32 -10.58 9.57
C ASP A 145 3.57 -11.11 8.35
N VAL A 146 3.54 -10.32 7.27
CA VAL A 146 2.87 -10.68 6.01
C VAL A 146 3.92 -10.70 4.91
N TYR A 147 4.16 -11.88 4.33
CA TYR A 147 5.00 -12.00 3.14
C TYR A 147 4.26 -11.46 1.91
N LEU A 148 4.86 -10.47 1.24
CA LEU A 148 4.37 -9.85 0.02
C LEU A 148 5.23 -10.32 -1.16
N PRO A 149 4.84 -11.40 -1.88
CA PRO A 149 5.62 -11.89 -3.02
C PRO A 149 5.62 -10.90 -4.20
N SER A 150 6.54 -11.07 -5.14
CA SER A 150 6.54 -10.28 -6.38
C SER A 150 5.23 -10.52 -7.16
N GLY A 151 4.60 -9.45 -7.63
CA GLY A 151 3.29 -9.49 -8.31
C GLY A 151 2.08 -9.47 -7.37
N SER A 152 2.28 -9.51 -6.05
CA SER A 152 1.19 -9.43 -5.09
C SER A 152 0.60 -8.02 -4.98
N VAL A 153 -0.65 -7.98 -4.51
CA VAL A 153 -1.39 -6.77 -4.17
C VAL A 153 -1.88 -6.91 -2.73
N TYR A 154 -1.67 -5.90 -1.91
CA TYR A 154 -2.29 -5.79 -0.59
C TYR A 154 -3.25 -4.61 -0.56
N VAL A 155 -4.28 -4.74 0.29
CA VAL A 155 -5.27 -3.71 0.55
C VAL A 155 -5.31 -3.48 2.05
N MET A 156 -5.20 -2.22 2.48
CA MET A 156 -5.41 -1.84 3.88
C MET A 156 -6.65 -0.97 3.97
N THR A 157 -7.61 -1.39 4.80
CA THR A 157 -8.83 -0.66 5.12
C THR A 157 -9.11 -0.70 6.60
N GLU A 158 -9.90 0.26 7.09
CA GLU A 158 -10.42 0.29 8.46
C GLU A 158 -9.27 0.10 9.48
N GLU A 159 -9.36 -0.89 10.37
CA GLU A 159 -8.38 -1.09 11.45
C GLU A 159 -6.93 -1.18 10.93
N ALA A 160 -6.68 -1.96 9.87
CA ALA A 160 -5.33 -2.13 9.31
C ALA A 160 -4.75 -0.83 8.73
N ARG A 161 -5.61 0.12 8.33
CA ARG A 161 -5.21 1.43 7.83
C ARG A 161 -4.89 2.40 8.98
N TYR A 162 -5.64 2.35 10.07
CA TYR A 162 -5.64 3.42 11.08
C TYR A 162 -4.95 3.05 12.39
N GLU A 163 -5.04 1.79 12.81
CA GLU A 163 -4.65 1.37 14.16
C GLU A 163 -3.42 0.47 14.18
N TRP A 164 -2.79 0.24 13.02
CA TRP A 164 -1.61 -0.57 12.87
C TRP A 164 -0.52 0.21 12.15
N THR A 165 0.66 0.24 12.74
CA THR A 165 1.87 0.62 12.02
C THR A 165 2.22 -0.47 11.03
N HIS A 166 2.90 -0.10 9.94
CA HIS A 166 3.51 -1.05 9.02
C HIS A 166 4.97 -0.68 8.75
N GLU A 167 5.81 -1.69 8.58
CA GLU A 167 7.24 -1.52 8.29
C GLU A 167 7.75 -2.57 7.30
N ILE A 168 8.89 -2.26 6.70
CA ILE A 168 9.73 -3.25 6.01
C ILE A 168 11.11 -3.12 6.65
N GLU A 169 11.53 -4.13 7.40
CA GLU A 169 12.81 -4.05 8.09
C GLU A 169 14.00 -4.03 7.13
N LYS A 170 15.09 -3.38 7.54
CA LYS A 170 16.36 -3.33 6.80
C LYS A 170 17.12 -4.64 6.93
N ARG A 171 16.90 -5.56 6.00
CA ARG A 171 17.56 -6.88 5.96
C ARG A 171 17.76 -7.39 4.53
N MET A 172 18.67 -8.35 4.37
CA MET A 172 19.05 -8.91 3.06
C MET A 172 18.16 -10.07 2.62
N GLU A 173 17.46 -10.72 3.54
CA GLU A 173 16.63 -11.91 3.29
C GLU A 173 15.51 -11.99 4.33
N ASP A 174 14.42 -12.64 3.98
CA ASP A 174 13.28 -12.90 4.87
C ASP A 174 13.12 -14.40 5.12
N TRP A 175 12.74 -14.79 6.34
CA TRP A 175 12.26 -16.14 6.63
C TRP A 175 10.77 -16.21 6.31
N VAL A 176 10.37 -17.18 5.49
CA VAL A 176 8.98 -17.37 5.06
C VAL A 176 8.59 -18.82 5.30
N GLU A 177 7.46 -19.04 5.98
CA GLU A 177 6.93 -20.37 6.24
C GLU A 177 6.49 -21.06 4.94
N ALA A 178 6.60 -22.39 4.91
CA ALA A 178 6.23 -23.19 3.76
C ALA A 178 4.76 -22.95 3.36
N GLY A 179 4.52 -22.81 2.06
CA GLY A 179 3.18 -22.55 1.50
C GLY A 179 2.74 -21.08 1.48
N LEU A 180 3.49 -20.16 2.10
CA LEU A 180 3.25 -18.71 1.97
C LEU A 180 3.94 -18.08 0.75
N ASP A 181 4.98 -18.73 0.23
CA ASP A 181 5.61 -18.32 -1.01
C ASP A 181 4.94 -19.00 -2.22
N PRO A 182 4.22 -18.27 -3.09
CA PRO A 182 3.52 -18.85 -4.22
C PRO A 182 4.47 -19.44 -5.27
N ASP A 183 5.74 -19.04 -5.28
CA ASP A 183 6.77 -19.62 -6.15
C ASP A 183 7.36 -20.92 -5.57
N ASP A 184 6.95 -21.32 -4.36
CA ASP A 184 7.36 -22.58 -3.74
C ASP A 184 6.61 -23.77 -4.33
N THR A 185 7.28 -24.49 -5.23
CA THR A 185 6.77 -25.73 -5.83
C THR A 185 7.14 -26.97 -5.02
N SER A 186 7.81 -26.81 -3.87
CA SER A 186 8.16 -27.93 -3.00
C SER A 186 6.92 -28.44 -2.26
N SER A 187 6.30 -29.46 -2.85
CA SER A 187 5.17 -30.21 -2.29
C SER A 187 5.61 -31.08 -1.11
N GLU A 188 6.01 -30.49 0.01
CA GLU A 188 6.12 -31.23 1.27
C GLU A 188 5.22 -30.61 2.33
N GLY A 189 4.25 -31.42 2.76
CA GLY A 189 3.11 -31.03 3.57
C GLY A 189 3.50 -30.28 4.84
N GLY A 190 2.71 -29.24 5.13
CA GLY A 190 2.88 -28.33 6.26
C GLY A 190 3.06 -29.06 7.58
N SER A 191 4.30 -29.04 8.08
CA SER A 191 4.59 -29.15 9.50
C SER A 191 4.97 -27.76 9.99
N ALA A 192 4.36 -27.32 11.10
CA ALA A 192 4.68 -26.05 11.72
C ALA A 192 6.19 -25.96 12.00
N GLY A 193 6.83 -24.86 11.58
CA GLY A 193 8.28 -24.64 11.73
C GLY A 193 9.13 -24.95 10.49
N VAL A 194 8.54 -25.44 9.39
CA VAL A 194 9.24 -25.56 8.10
C VAL A 194 9.09 -24.25 7.31
N GLY A 195 10.21 -23.68 6.88
CA GLY A 195 10.27 -22.46 6.10
C GLY A 195 11.60 -22.33 5.36
N LYS A 196 11.75 -21.24 4.61
CA LYS A 196 12.98 -20.95 3.86
C LYS A 196 13.39 -19.50 3.99
N ARG A 197 14.68 -19.25 3.77
CA ARG A 197 15.20 -17.88 3.60
C ARG A 197 15.07 -17.48 2.14
N ILE A 198 14.36 -16.39 1.90
CA ILE A 198 14.18 -15.79 0.58
C ILE A 198 15.08 -14.56 0.51
N PRO A 199 16.15 -14.58 -0.31
CA PRO A 199 16.99 -13.42 -0.53
C PRO A 199 16.19 -12.28 -1.17
N ARG A 200 16.36 -11.06 -0.65
CA ARG A 200 15.80 -9.87 -1.29
C ARG A 200 16.64 -9.48 -2.50
N SER A 201 15.94 -9.07 -3.54
CA SER A 201 16.51 -8.42 -4.73
C SER A 201 15.86 -7.03 -4.89
N VAL A 202 16.09 -6.37 -6.02
CA VAL A 202 15.48 -5.08 -6.32
C VAL A 202 13.95 -5.20 -6.29
N ARG A 203 13.31 -4.39 -5.45
CA ARG A 203 11.86 -4.33 -5.30
C ARG A 203 11.34 -2.94 -5.64
N VAL A 204 10.26 -2.89 -6.42
CA VAL A 204 9.48 -1.66 -6.60
C VAL A 204 8.11 -1.86 -5.97
N SER A 205 7.71 -0.96 -5.08
CA SER A 205 6.32 -0.89 -4.63
C SER A 205 5.61 0.31 -5.25
N ILE A 206 4.35 0.14 -5.60
CA ILE A 206 3.46 1.23 -6.00
C ILE A 206 2.29 1.23 -5.03
N THR A 207 2.06 2.34 -4.34
CA THR A 207 0.96 2.48 -3.38
C THR A 207 0.03 3.61 -3.82
N PHE A 208 -1.26 3.30 -3.96
CA PHE A 208 -2.33 4.22 -4.33
C PHE A 208 -3.16 4.57 -3.12
N ARG A 209 -3.43 5.86 -2.93
CA ARG A 209 -4.13 6.40 -1.77
C ARG A 209 -5.05 7.54 -2.16
N TRP A 210 -6.22 7.59 -1.56
CA TRP A 210 -7.09 8.75 -1.68
C TRP A 210 -6.60 9.86 -0.75
N LEU A 211 -6.59 11.09 -1.25
CA LEU A 211 -6.40 12.27 -0.42
C LEU A 211 -7.73 12.61 0.27
N LEU A 212 -7.66 13.01 1.53
CA LEU A 212 -8.81 13.61 2.20
C LEU A 212 -9.22 14.92 1.51
N PRO A 213 -10.50 15.33 1.59
CA PRO A 213 -10.96 16.59 1.02
C PRO A 213 -10.09 17.77 1.48
N GLY A 214 -9.55 18.54 0.54
CA GLY A 214 -8.69 19.70 0.81
C GLY A 214 -7.22 19.37 1.04
N ALA A 215 -6.84 18.09 1.19
CA ALA A 215 -5.45 17.68 1.36
C ALA A 215 -4.62 17.76 0.06
N ASP A 216 -5.27 18.06 -1.07
CA ASP A 216 -4.64 18.34 -2.37
C ASP A 216 -4.11 19.78 -2.50
N VAL A 217 -4.41 20.67 -1.54
CA VAL A 217 -3.91 22.04 -1.49
C VAL A 217 -2.63 22.09 -0.64
N VAL A 218 -1.51 22.50 -1.26
CA VAL A 218 -0.22 22.66 -0.57
C VAL A 218 0.07 24.15 -0.38
N GLY A 219 0.06 24.60 0.87
CA GLY A 219 0.29 26.00 1.28
C GLY A 219 -1.00 26.81 1.42
N THR A 220 -1.15 27.54 2.53
CA THR A 220 -2.13 28.62 2.65
C THR A 220 -1.55 29.87 1.99
N SER A 221 -2.42 30.68 1.38
CA SER A 221 -2.11 32.03 0.90
C SER A 221 -1.90 33.05 2.01
N ASP A 222 -1.43 32.60 3.18
CA ASP A 222 -1.12 33.45 4.33
C ASP A 222 0.38 33.35 4.60
N ALA A 223 1.13 34.14 3.82
CA ALA A 223 2.51 34.55 4.09
C ALA A 223 2.56 36.07 4.16
#